data_AF-A0A3M2FIR6-F1
#
_entry.id   AF-A0A3M2FIR6-F1
#
_cell.length_a   1.000
_cell.length_b   1.000
_cell.length_c   1.000
_cell.angle_alpha   90.00
_cell.angle_beta   90.00
_cell.angle_gamma   90.00
#
_symmetry.space_group_name_H-M   'P 1'
#
loop_
_entity.id
_entity.type
_entity.pdbx_description
1 polymer ?
#
loop_
_entity_poly.entity_id
_entity_poly.type
_entity_poly.pdbx_seq_one_letter_code
_entity_poly.pdbx_strand_id
1 'polypeptide(L)'
;MPAALGSILHRLPFGPLHTVRGFRQDPLGTQERLLRDLLTRAAATEWGRRYGFAEIARARDVVHAFRQRVPLHRYEDLHADAVRIRQGAADVTWPGRIRHFAVSSGTASQGKVLPVSREMLLKNRAFSIGVGLNYLAASGRPGFLLGKHLTLPGRIEEDPQY
;
A
#
# COMPACT_ATOMS: atom_id res chain seq x y z
N MET A 1 -0.05 -36.35 -2.32
CA MET A 1 0.83 -35.46 -1.54
C MET A 1 0.58 -33.95 -1.75
N PRO A 2 0.33 -33.40 -2.96
CA PRO A 2 0.12 -31.94 -3.13
C PRO A 2 -1.22 -31.42 -2.55
N ALA A 3 -2.28 -32.22 -2.58
CA ALA A 3 -3.60 -31.83 -2.04
C ALA A 3 -3.62 -31.63 -0.51
N ALA A 4 -2.79 -32.36 0.23
CA ALA A 4 -2.74 -32.30 1.70
C ALA A 4 -2.08 -31.00 2.19
N LEU A 5 -1.01 -30.55 1.52
CA LEU A 5 -0.28 -29.34 1.89
C LEU A 5 -1.11 -28.07 1.63
N GLY A 6 -1.82 -28.01 0.50
CA GLY A 6 -2.74 -26.91 0.19
C GLY A 6 -3.88 -26.80 1.21
N SER A 7 -4.47 -27.93 1.60
CA SER A 7 -5.50 -28.00 2.64
C SER A 7 -5.02 -27.45 3.99
N ILE A 8 -3.78 -27.76 4.40
CA ILE A 8 -3.19 -27.27 5.67
C ILE A 8 -2.95 -25.77 5.62
N LEU A 9 -2.33 -25.25 4.55
CA LEU A 9 -2.04 -23.82 4.40
C LEU A 9 -3.32 -22.97 4.33
N HIS A 10 -4.39 -23.49 3.72
CA HIS A 10 -5.71 -22.86 3.74
C HIS A 10 -6.47 -23.08 5.06
N ARG A 11 -6.05 -23.95 5.97
CA ARG A 11 -6.72 -24.13 7.28
C ARG A 11 -6.11 -23.32 8.40
N LEU A 12 -4.91 -22.76 8.18
CA LEU A 12 -4.32 -21.84 9.16
C LEU A 12 -5.20 -20.59 9.31
N PRO A 13 -5.63 -20.24 10.53
CA PRO A 13 -6.49 -19.07 10.79
C PRO A 13 -5.70 -17.75 10.77
N PHE A 14 -4.43 -17.79 10.37
CA PHE A 14 -3.52 -16.67 10.33
C PHE A 14 -2.68 -16.69 9.06
N GLY A 15 -2.08 -15.55 8.73
CA GLY A 15 -1.23 -15.38 7.56
C GLY A 15 -1.97 -14.88 6.31
N PRO A 16 -1.22 -14.63 5.23
CA PRO A 16 -1.70 -13.85 4.09
C PRO A 16 -2.88 -14.50 3.34
N LEU A 17 -2.95 -15.85 3.29
CA LEU A 17 -4.06 -16.56 2.63
C LEU A 17 -5.37 -16.49 3.42
N HIS A 18 -5.29 -16.37 4.74
CA HIS A 18 -6.46 -16.11 5.58
C HIS A 18 -6.96 -14.68 5.35
N THR A 19 -6.06 -13.70 5.35
CA THR A 19 -6.38 -12.29 5.06
C THR A 19 -7.05 -12.11 3.70
N VAL A 20 -6.50 -12.71 2.63
CA VAL A 20 -7.09 -12.63 1.28
C VAL A 20 -8.48 -13.26 1.21
N ARG A 21 -8.72 -14.36 1.94
CA ARG A 21 -10.07 -14.96 2.01
C ARG A 21 -11.06 -14.05 2.72
N GLY A 22 -10.66 -13.42 3.83
CA GLY A 22 -11.48 -12.42 4.51
C GLY A 22 -11.87 -11.27 3.58
N PHE A 23 -10.91 -10.77 2.78
CA PHE A 23 -11.19 -9.72 1.79
C PHE A 23 -12.21 -10.13 0.73
N ARG A 24 -12.20 -11.40 0.30
CA ARG A 24 -13.14 -11.91 -0.71
C ARG A 24 -14.55 -12.15 -0.17
N GLN A 25 -14.68 -12.47 1.13
CA GLN A 25 -15.97 -12.74 1.77
C GLN A 25 -16.78 -11.46 2.01
N ASP A 26 -16.10 -10.38 2.37
CA ASP A 26 -16.72 -9.06 2.62
C ASP A 26 -15.84 -7.95 2.00
N PRO A 27 -15.86 -7.78 0.66
CA PRO A 27 -15.01 -6.81 -0.02
C PRO A 27 -15.39 -5.36 0.31
N LEU A 28 -16.69 -5.07 0.41
CA LEU A 28 -17.20 -3.73 0.71
C LEU A 28 -16.84 -3.31 2.14
N GLY A 29 -17.19 -4.12 3.14
CA GLY A 29 -16.83 -3.81 4.52
C GLY A 29 -15.33 -3.80 4.75
N THR A 30 -14.56 -4.60 4.00
CA THR A 30 -13.09 -4.52 4.03
C THR A 30 -12.57 -3.17 3.55
N GLN A 31 -13.07 -2.67 2.42
CA GLN A 31 -12.67 -1.35 1.90
C GLN A 31 -13.09 -0.22 2.84
N GLU A 32 -14.28 -0.30 3.44
CA GLU A 32 -14.76 0.68 4.42
C GLU A 32 -13.86 0.72 5.67
N ARG A 33 -13.53 -0.44 6.25
CA ARG A 33 -12.60 -0.54 7.39
C ARG A 33 -11.22 0.00 7.03
N LEU A 34 -10.69 -0.40 5.87
CA LEU A 34 -9.39 0.08 5.39
C LEU A 34 -9.38 1.60 5.24
N LEU A 35 -10.40 2.19 4.62
CA LEU A 35 -10.51 3.63 4.47
C LEU A 35 -10.52 4.33 5.84
N ARG A 36 -11.29 3.80 6.80
CA ARG A 36 -11.38 4.33 8.16
C ARG A 36 -10.03 4.30 8.88
N ASP A 37 -9.30 3.20 8.75
CA ASP A 37 -7.96 3.04 9.33
C ASP A 37 -6.96 4.03 8.72
N LEU A 38 -6.95 4.17 7.40
CA LEU A 38 -6.07 5.09 6.68
C LEU A 38 -6.35 6.55 7.09
N LEU A 39 -7.62 6.95 7.15
CA LEU A 39 -8.02 8.30 7.55
C LEU A 39 -7.70 8.58 9.03
N THR A 40 -7.95 7.62 9.91
CA THR A 40 -7.62 7.74 11.33
C THR A 40 -6.11 7.92 11.52
N ARG A 41 -5.31 7.12 10.80
CA ARG A 41 -3.84 7.18 10.85
C ARG A 41 -3.32 8.53 10.36
N ALA A 42 -3.87 9.03 9.25
CA ALA A 42 -3.45 10.29 8.64
C ALA A 42 -4.14 11.53 9.22
N ALA A 43 -4.97 11.41 10.27
CA ALA A 43 -5.77 12.51 10.78
C ALA A 43 -4.96 13.74 11.22
N ALA A 44 -3.75 13.53 11.72
CA ALA A 44 -2.86 14.59 12.19
C ALA A 44 -1.92 15.16 11.11
N THR A 45 -2.03 14.73 9.85
CA THR A 45 -1.22 15.30 8.76
C THR A 45 -1.80 16.65 8.29
N GLU A 46 -1.05 17.39 7.48
CA GLU A 46 -1.56 18.61 6.82
C GLU A 46 -2.83 18.30 6.01
N TRP A 47 -2.83 17.20 5.27
CA TRP A 47 -3.99 16.70 4.54
C TRP A 47 -5.13 16.28 5.47
N GLY A 48 -4.79 15.61 6.57
CA GLY A 48 -5.76 15.20 7.58
C GLY A 48 -6.52 16.36 8.18
N ARG A 49 -5.82 17.46 8.49
CA ARG A 49 -6.43 18.72 8.93
C ARG A 49 -7.20 19.41 7.81
N ARG A 50 -6.63 19.50 6.61
CA ARG A 50 -7.23 20.18 5.45
C ARG A 50 -8.60 19.63 5.08
N TYR A 51 -8.75 18.30 5.09
CA TYR A 51 -9.97 17.63 4.65
C TYR A 51 -10.85 17.08 5.80
N GLY A 52 -10.40 17.24 7.05
CA GLY A 52 -11.13 16.74 8.22
C GLY A 52 -11.20 15.21 8.26
N PHE A 53 -10.06 14.53 8.11
CA PHE A 53 -9.99 13.06 8.11
C PHE A 53 -10.49 12.46 9.42
N ALA A 54 -10.28 13.14 10.55
CA ALA A 54 -10.73 12.66 11.86
C ALA A 54 -12.27 12.58 11.92
N GLU A 55 -12.99 13.55 11.38
CA GLU A 55 -14.45 13.53 11.33
C GLU A 55 -14.98 12.56 10.27
N ILE A 56 -14.35 12.50 9.09
CA ILE A 56 -14.71 11.51 8.05
C ILE A 56 -14.59 10.10 8.63
N ALA A 57 -13.48 9.81 9.30
CA ALA A 57 -13.23 8.52 9.92
C ALA A 57 -14.22 8.17 11.03
N ARG A 58 -14.98 9.13 11.60
CA ARG A 58 -16.03 8.87 12.59
C ARG A 58 -17.42 8.78 11.98
N ALA A 59 -17.61 9.23 10.75
CA ALA A 59 -18.91 9.24 10.08
C ALA A 59 -19.51 7.83 9.95
N ARG A 60 -20.84 7.74 10.07
CA ARG A 60 -21.59 6.49 9.91
C ARG A 60 -21.37 5.90 8.52
N ASP A 61 -21.36 6.74 7.48
CA ASP A 61 -21.00 6.39 6.11
C ASP A 61 -19.67 7.08 5.75
N VAL A 62 -18.56 6.37 5.99
CA VAL A 62 -17.21 6.87 5.75
C VAL A 62 -16.93 7.13 4.27
N VAL A 63 -17.52 6.33 3.37
CA VAL A 63 -17.30 6.43 1.93
C VAL A 63 -17.98 7.67 1.37
N HIS A 64 -19.24 7.89 1.74
CA HIS A 64 -19.95 9.10 1.34
C HIS A 64 -19.28 10.36 1.91
N ALA A 65 -18.94 10.35 3.21
CA ALA A 65 -18.27 11.48 3.85
C ALA A 65 -16.92 11.81 3.19
N PHE A 66 -16.14 10.79 2.82
CA PHE A 66 -14.88 10.98 2.09
C PHE A 66 -15.10 11.63 0.73
N ARG A 67 -16.04 11.10 -0.08
CA ARG A 67 -16.36 11.62 -1.42
C ARG A 67 -16.84 13.07 -1.42
N GLN A 68 -17.52 13.51 -0.37
CA GLN A 68 -17.99 14.89 -0.24
C GLN A 68 -16.87 15.88 0.10
N ARG A 69 -15.81 15.43 0.77
CA ARG A 69 -14.77 16.34 1.30
C ARG A 69 -13.46 16.29 0.55
N VAL A 70 -13.10 15.14 0.00
CA VAL A 70 -11.82 14.93 -0.68
C VAL A 70 -12.07 14.89 -2.18
N PRO A 71 -11.68 15.94 -2.94
CA PRO A 71 -11.85 15.95 -4.38
C PRO A 71 -10.89 14.95 -5.04
N LEU A 72 -11.17 14.63 -6.31
CA LEU A 72 -10.23 13.87 -7.12
C LEU A 72 -9.02 14.74 -7.46
N HIS A 73 -7.82 14.17 -7.27
CA HIS A 73 -6.56 14.85 -7.55
C HIS A 73 -5.83 14.18 -8.70
N ARG A 74 -5.22 15.00 -9.56
CA ARG A 74 -4.19 14.60 -10.51
C ARG A 74 -2.81 14.74 -9.86
N TYR A 75 -1.78 14.21 -10.51
CA TYR A 75 -0.41 14.31 -9.97
C TYR A 75 0.05 15.77 -9.85
N GLU A 76 -0.37 16.60 -10.80
CA GLU A 76 -0.01 18.01 -10.88
C GLU A 76 -0.53 18.79 -9.65
N ASP A 77 -1.69 18.39 -9.10
CA ASP A 77 -2.24 18.94 -7.85
C ASP A 77 -1.41 18.56 -6.62
N LEU A 78 -0.70 17.42 -6.68
CA LEU A 78 0.12 16.86 -5.60
C LEU A 78 1.60 17.20 -5.74
N HIS A 79 2.01 17.80 -6.86
CA HIS A 79 3.41 17.96 -7.20
C HIS A 79 4.16 18.79 -6.15
N ALA A 80 3.56 19.89 -5.70
CA ALA A 80 4.16 20.74 -4.66
C ALA A 80 4.35 19.97 -3.35
N ASP A 81 3.37 19.16 -2.94
CA ASP A 81 3.49 18.33 -1.75
C ASP A 81 4.54 17.23 -1.93
N ALA A 82 4.61 16.60 -3.11
CA ALA A 82 5.63 15.60 -3.43
C ALA A 82 7.05 16.19 -3.33
N VAL A 83 7.26 17.41 -3.83
CA VAL A 83 8.55 18.14 -3.71
C VAL A 83 8.87 18.43 -2.25
N ARG A 84 7.92 18.94 -1.46
CA ARG A 84 8.12 19.20 -0.03
C ARG A 84 8.48 17.93 0.74
N ILE A 85 7.78 16.83 0.45
CA ILE A 85 8.06 15.52 1.07
C ILE A 85 9.45 15.03 0.68
N ARG A 86 9.84 15.17 -0.60
CA ARG A 86 11.18 14.86 -1.09
C ARG A 86 12.28 15.65 -0.37
N GLN A 87 12.00 16.92 -0.06
CA GLN A 87 12.86 17.81 0.75
C GLN A 87 12.84 17.48 2.25
N GLY A 88 12.15 16.43 2.68
CA GLY A 88 12.13 15.95 4.05
C GLY A 88 11.04 16.53 4.94
N ALA A 89 10.04 17.21 4.37
CA ALA A 89 8.85 17.62 5.12
C ALA A 89 8.15 16.39 5.72
N ALA A 90 7.79 16.49 7.00
CA ALA A 90 7.06 15.45 7.73
C ALA A 90 5.55 15.73 7.70
N ASP A 91 4.75 14.69 7.87
CA ASP A 91 3.31 14.80 8.17
C ASP A 91 2.50 15.61 7.14
N VAL A 92 2.91 15.58 5.86
CA VAL A 92 2.20 16.28 4.77
C VAL A 92 0.97 15.49 4.34
N THR A 93 1.16 14.36 3.65
CA THR A 93 0.09 13.46 3.20
C THR A 93 -0.05 12.20 4.06
N TRP A 94 1.06 11.76 4.68
CA TRP A 94 1.13 10.58 5.54
C TRP A 94 1.97 10.88 6.79
N PRO A 95 1.72 10.23 7.94
CA PRO A 95 2.50 10.50 9.15
C PRO A 95 3.99 10.19 9.02
N GLY A 96 4.81 11.05 9.62
CA GLY A 96 6.26 10.97 9.65
C GLY A 96 6.93 11.48 8.37
N ARG A 97 8.25 11.20 8.27
CA ARG A 97 9.07 11.53 7.10
C ARG A 97 9.16 10.34 6.15
N ILE A 98 9.10 10.62 4.86
CA ILE A 98 9.27 9.60 3.81
C ILE A 98 10.69 9.67 3.26
N ARG A 99 11.35 8.51 3.14
CA ARG A 99 12.75 8.38 2.70
C ARG A 99 12.92 7.64 1.37
N HIS A 100 11.86 7.03 0.87
CA HIS A 100 11.89 6.25 -0.36
C HIS A 100 10.91 6.85 -1.34
N PHE A 101 11.27 6.86 -2.61
CA PHE A 101 10.46 7.41 -3.67
C PHE A 101 10.45 6.47 -4.86
N ALA A 102 9.29 6.33 -5.49
CA ALA A 102 9.17 5.66 -6.77
C ALA A 102 9.14 6.73 -7.87
N VAL A 103 10.04 6.61 -8.84
CA VAL A 103 10.03 7.47 -10.04
C VAL A 103 9.33 6.68 -11.13
N SER A 104 8.16 7.16 -11.56
CA SER A 104 7.49 6.59 -12.74
C SER A 104 7.93 7.31 -14.01
N SER A 105 8.15 6.53 -15.06
CA SER A 105 8.78 6.91 -16.34
C SER A 105 7.88 7.76 -17.26
N GLY A 106 7.13 8.72 -16.70
CA GLY A 106 6.46 9.71 -17.52
C GLY A 106 7.50 10.38 -18.44
N THR A 107 7.22 10.41 -19.74
CA THR A 107 8.10 10.80 -20.86
C THR A 107 8.63 12.24 -20.85
N ALA A 108 8.56 12.95 -19.73
CA ALA A 108 9.22 14.23 -19.51
C ALA A 108 10.38 14.05 -18.53
N SER A 109 11.54 14.61 -18.89
CA SER A 109 12.91 14.50 -18.35
C SER A 109 13.16 14.37 -16.84
N GLN A 110 12.16 14.41 -15.95
CA GLN A 110 12.33 14.21 -14.50
C GLN A 110 11.37 13.21 -13.84
N GLY A 111 10.42 12.60 -14.57
CA GLY A 111 9.52 11.56 -14.04
C GLY A 111 8.57 12.03 -12.92
N LYS A 112 7.53 11.24 -12.62
CA LYS A 112 6.65 11.52 -11.46
C LYS A 112 7.24 10.87 -10.23
N VAL A 113 7.48 11.67 -9.19
CA VAL A 113 8.09 11.24 -7.93
C VAL A 113 6.98 10.96 -6.93
N LEU A 114 6.83 9.69 -6.56
CA LEU A 114 5.79 9.22 -5.67
C LEU A 114 6.40 8.83 -4.33
N PRO A 115 5.99 9.46 -3.21
CA PRO A 115 6.46 9.08 -1.88
C PRO A 115 6.07 7.64 -1.53
N VAL A 116 7.03 6.86 -1.03
CA VAL A 116 6.84 5.46 -0.62
C VAL A 116 7.08 5.34 0.88
N SER A 117 6.00 5.21 1.65
CA SER A 117 6.08 5.08 3.10
C SER A 117 6.69 3.75 3.53
N ARG A 118 7.29 3.71 4.72
CA ARG A 118 7.80 2.46 5.30
C ARG A 118 6.70 1.42 5.49
N GLU A 119 5.49 1.86 5.85
CA GLU A 119 4.33 0.99 6.02
C GLU A 119 3.94 0.33 4.69
N MET A 120 3.96 1.07 3.57
CA MET A 120 3.74 0.52 2.24
C MET A 120 4.77 -0.57 1.90
N LEU A 121 6.06 -0.33 2.14
CA LEU A 121 7.11 -1.33 1.89
C LEU A 121 6.88 -2.62 2.69
N LEU A 122 6.51 -2.50 3.97
CA LEU A 122 6.20 -3.65 4.82
C LEU A 122 4.98 -4.43 4.31
N LYS A 123 3.92 -3.72 3.89
CA LYS A 123 2.72 -4.35 3.32
C LYS A 123 3.02 -5.03 1.99
N ASN A 124 3.81 -4.41 1.11
CA ASN A 124 4.24 -5.01 -0.14
C ASN A 124 5.06 -6.28 0.09
N ARG A 125 6.00 -6.28 1.05
CA ARG A 125 6.76 -7.48 1.42
C ARG A 125 5.84 -8.61 1.92
N ALA A 126 4.91 -8.30 2.81
CA ALA A 126 3.95 -9.28 3.31
C ALA A 126 3.06 -9.84 2.19
N PHE A 127 2.62 -8.98 1.26
CA PHE A 127 1.87 -9.38 0.09
C PHE A 127 2.68 -10.32 -0.82
N SER A 128 3.93 -9.99 -1.15
CA SER A 128 4.79 -10.85 -1.98
C SER A 128 5.01 -12.24 -1.38
N ILE A 129 5.22 -12.32 -0.05
CA ILE A 129 5.28 -13.60 0.66
C ILE A 129 3.96 -14.36 0.53
N GLY A 130 2.84 -13.65 0.69
CA GLY A 130 1.50 -14.22 0.52
C GLY A 130 1.24 -14.80 -0.86
N VAL A 131 1.68 -14.12 -1.91
CA VAL A 131 1.58 -14.61 -3.30
C VAL A 131 2.37 -15.91 -3.46
N GLY A 132 3.61 -15.98 -2.95
CA GLY A 132 4.43 -17.19 -3.03
C GLY A 132 3.79 -18.38 -2.30
N LEU A 133 3.26 -18.15 -1.09
CA LEU A 133 2.54 -19.17 -0.34
C LEU A 133 1.25 -19.61 -1.04
N ASN A 134 0.53 -18.67 -1.66
CA ASN A 134 -0.68 -18.98 -2.43
C ASN A 134 -0.35 -19.87 -3.64
N TYR A 135 0.71 -19.51 -4.36
CA TYR A 135 1.18 -20.30 -5.49
C TYR A 135 1.55 -21.72 -5.05
N LEU A 136 2.28 -21.88 -3.95
CA LEU A 136 2.62 -23.20 -3.42
C LEU A 136 1.38 -24.01 -3.05
N ALA A 137 0.43 -23.40 -2.34
CA ALA A 137 -0.79 -24.05 -1.90
C ALA A 137 -1.67 -24.50 -3.08
N ALA A 138 -1.76 -23.67 -4.13
CA ALA A 138 -2.57 -23.95 -5.32
C ALA A 138 -1.92 -24.94 -6.28
N SER A 139 -0.60 -24.85 -6.49
CA SER A 139 0.11 -25.67 -7.48
C SER A 139 0.69 -26.97 -6.90
N GLY A 140 0.94 -27.02 -5.59
CA GLY A 140 1.68 -28.10 -4.95
C GLY A 140 3.13 -28.24 -5.42
N ARG A 141 3.65 -27.26 -6.17
CA ARG A 141 4.99 -27.31 -6.79
C ARG A 141 6.00 -26.52 -5.94
N PRO A 142 6.87 -27.19 -5.16
CA PRO A 142 7.87 -26.50 -4.33
C PRO A 142 9.01 -25.88 -5.15
N GLY A 143 9.10 -26.17 -6.45
CA GLY A 143 10.15 -25.65 -7.34
C GLY A 143 10.18 -24.12 -7.43
N PHE A 144 9.07 -23.42 -7.14
CA PHE A 144 9.07 -21.96 -7.02
C PHE A 144 9.76 -21.46 -5.74
N LEU A 145 9.94 -22.28 -4.70
CA LEU A 145 10.66 -21.87 -3.48
C LEU A 145 12.10 -22.39 -3.46
N LEU A 146 12.33 -23.56 -4.05
CA LEU A 146 13.62 -24.26 -4.02
C LEU A 146 14.42 -24.10 -5.32
N GLY A 147 13.84 -23.44 -6.32
CA GLY A 147 14.45 -23.25 -7.64
C GLY A 147 15.39 -22.05 -7.70
N LYS A 148 16.02 -21.88 -8.87
CA LYS A 148 16.82 -20.68 -9.15
C LYS A 148 15.89 -19.55 -9.59
N HIS A 149 16.07 -18.39 -8.99
CA HIS A 149 15.35 -17.17 -9.34
C HIS A 149 16.29 -16.20 -10.04
N LEU A 150 15.91 -15.76 -11.24
CA LEU A 150 16.50 -14.57 -11.85
C LEU A 150 15.53 -13.41 -11.59
N THR A 151 16.03 -12.34 -10.99
CA THR A 151 15.29 -11.09 -10.81
C THR A 151 16.10 -9.97 -11.43
N LEU A 152 15.47 -9.18 -12.29
CA LEU A 152 16.05 -7.98 -12.89
C LEU A 152 15.32 -6.78 -12.29
N PRO A 153 15.73 -6.32 -11.10
CA PRO A 153 15.11 -5.15 -10.50
C PRO A 153 15.40 -3.91 -11.36
N GLY A 154 14.53 -2.90 -11.23
CA GLY A 154 14.79 -1.60 -11.80
C GLY A 154 16.00 -0.91 -11.16
N ARG A 155 16.24 0.32 -11.61
CA ARG A 155 17.29 1.18 -11.09
C ARG A 155 16.92 1.68 -9.68
N ILE A 156 17.85 1.54 -8.74
CA ILE A 156 17.79 2.15 -7.41
C ILE A 156 18.98 3.09 -7.34
N GLU A 157 18.71 4.35 -7.06
CA GLU A 157 19.73 5.41 -6.98
C GLU A 157 19.49 6.20 -5.70
N GLU A 158 20.58 6.63 -5.09
CA GLU A 158 20.52 7.72 -4.13
C GLU A 158 20.28 9.00 -4.91
N ASP A 159 19.38 9.83 -4.39
CA ASP A 159 19.07 11.10 -5.01
C ASP A 159 20.15 12.10 -4.64
N PRO A 160 21.02 12.54 -5.56
CA PRO A 160 22.13 13.42 -5.21
C PRO A 160 21.67 14.79 -4.69
N GLN A 161 20.38 15.11 -4.85
CA GLN A 161 19.80 16.36 -4.39
C GLN A 161 19.31 16.29 -2.93
N TYR A 162 19.21 15.10 -2.30
CA TYR A 162 18.58 14.89 -0.98
C TYR A 162 19.10 13.67 -0.22
#